data_AF-A0A945FJY0-F1
#
_entry.id   AF-A0A945FJY0-F1
#
_cell.length_a   1.000
_cell.length_b   1.000
_cell.length_c   1.000
_cell.angle_alpha   90.00
_cell.angle_beta   90.00
_cell.angle_gamma   90.00
#
_symmetry.space_group_name_H-M   'P 1'
#
loop_
_entity.id
_entity.type
_entity.pdbx_description
1 polymer ?
#
loop_
_entity_poly.entity_id
_entity_poly.type
_entity_poly.pdbx_seq_one_letter_code
_entity_poly.pdbx_strand_id
1 'polypeptide(L)'
;MGLVEPECTESSQHLKPPVEASALEHRVLRRDEYWRTVPAYKDVDAETFHSHLFQMRNSVTSVGKLMQVLGDTVSPEFYRDVTLGIEQAPMSIRISPYLLSLINWDDPYSDPIRRQFLAVGSHQQPNHPELHLDSLNEQGDSPVPGLTHRYPDRVLFLVLDTCPVYCRFCTRSYAVGLDTGDVEKVQLRVNRERWDGAINYIASRPEVEDVVVSGGDMYQLKADQLQELGDRILDID
;
A
#
# COMPACT_ATOMS: atom_id res chain seq x y z
N MET A 1 -23.37 -29.11 -64.77
CA MET A 1 -24.05 -28.25 -63.79
C MET A 1 -23.04 -28.03 -62.67
N GLY A 2 -22.66 -26.77 -62.46
CA GLY A 2 -21.35 -26.37 -61.92
C GLY A 2 -21.08 -26.74 -60.46
N LEU A 3 -19.79 -26.98 -60.19
CA LEU A 3 -19.20 -27.01 -58.86
C LEU A 3 -19.24 -25.58 -58.31
N VAL A 4 -19.89 -25.40 -57.16
CA VAL A 4 -19.86 -24.14 -56.41
C VAL A 4 -18.67 -24.23 -55.46
N GLU A 5 -17.64 -23.44 -55.69
CA GLU A 5 -16.57 -23.22 -54.71
C GLU A 5 -17.12 -22.39 -53.54
N PRO A 6 -16.76 -22.68 -52.28
CA PRO A 6 -17.07 -21.80 -51.18
C PRO A 6 -16.17 -20.57 -51.29
N GLU A 7 -16.75 -19.41 -51.59
CA GLU A 7 -16.09 -18.12 -51.43
C GLU A 7 -15.71 -17.95 -49.96
N CYS A 8 -14.42 -18.04 -49.68
CA CYS A 8 -13.84 -17.66 -48.41
C CYS A 8 -13.87 -16.12 -48.34
N THR A 9 -15.01 -15.56 -47.92
CA THR A 9 -15.20 -14.12 -47.79
C THR A 9 -14.31 -13.56 -46.67
N GLU A 10 -13.44 -12.65 -47.10
CA GLU A 10 -12.64 -11.66 -46.37
C GLU A 10 -12.74 -11.65 -44.83
N SER A 11 -11.61 -11.87 -44.17
CA SER A 11 -11.50 -11.65 -42.73
C SER A 11 -11.73 -10.16 -42.41
N SER A 12 -12.90 -9.83 -41.86
CA SER A 12 -13.15 -8.51 -41.30
C SER A 12 -12.27 -8.32 -40.06
N GLN A 13 -11.09 -7.73 -40.23
CA GLN A 13 -10.28 -7.30 -39.09
C GLN A 13 -10.95 -6.08 -38.46
N HIS A 14 -11.86 -6.32 -37.52
CA HIS A 14 -12.44 -5.30 -36.65
C HIS A 14 -11.37 -4.76 -35.69
N LEU A 15 -10.46 -3.93 -36.20
CA LEU A 15 -9.46 -3.24 -35.39
C LEU A 15 -10.04 -1.94 -34.85
N LYS A 16 -9.91 -1.74 -33.54
CA LYS A 16 -10.19 -0.45 -32.89
C LYS A 16 -9.15 0.59 -33.35
N PRO A 17 -9.53 1.86 -33.62
CA PRO A 17 -8.59 2.90 -33.97
C PRO A 17 -7.48 3.06 -32.90
N PRO A 18 -6.23 3.38 -33.30
CA PRO A 18 -5.17 3.74 -32.37
C PRO A 18 -5.58 4.94 -31.50
N VAL A 19 -5.05 4.98 -30.27
CA VAL A 19 -5.22 6.13 -29.38
C VAL A 19 -4.30 7.28 -29.77
N GLU A 20 -4.67 8.50 -29.41
CA GLU A 20 -3.80 9.67 -29.53
C GLU A 20 -2.50 9.50 -28.72
N ALA A 21 -1.41 10.12 -29.19
CA ALA A 21 -0.11 10.02 -28.53
C ALA A 21 -0.13 10.54 -27.08
N SER A 22 -0.93 11.57 -26.79
CA SER A 22 -1.10 12.12 -25.44
C SER A 22 -1.68 11.11 -24.45
N ALA A 23 -2.52 10.18 -24.93
CA ALA A 23 -3.03 9.11 -24.09
C ALA A 23 -1.93 8.14 -23.63
N LEU A 24 -0.75 8.18 -24.26
CA LEU A 24 0.41 7.36 -23.92
C LEU A 24 1.45 8.09 -23.06
N GLU A 25 1.24 9.36 -22.70
CA GLU A 25 2.19 10.13 -21.88
C GLU A 25 2.49 9.47 -20.53
N HIS A 26 1.50 8.78 -19.94
CA HIS A 26 1.68 8.01 -18.70
C HIS A 26 2.76 6.91 -18.79
N ARG A 27 3.19 6.54 -20.01
CA ARG A 27 4.29 5.58 -20.26
C ARG A 27 5.66 6.24 -20.26
N VAL A 28 5.73 7.56 -20.36
CA VAL A 28 6.98 8.32 -20.30
C VAL A 28 7.35 8.50 -18.84
N LEU A 29 8.02 7.49 -18.29
CA LEU A 29 8.48 7.51 -16.91
C LEU A 29 9.55 8.58 -16.69
N ARG A 30 9.53 9.22 -15.53
CA ARG A 30 10.59 10.13 -15.08
C ARG A 30 11.95 9.42 -15.06
N ARG A 31 12.96 10.08 -15.62
CA ARG A 31 14.35 9.62 -15.67
C ARG A 31 15.31 10.63 -15.03
N ASP A 32 14.78 11.75 -14.58
CA ASP A 32 15.52 12.82 -13.93
C ASP A 32 15.74 12.51 -12.44
N GLU A 33 16.72 13.18 -11.84
CA GLU A 33 17.06 13.02 -10.42
C GLU A 33 16.15 13.90 -9.54
N TYR A 34 14.84 13.71 -9.69
CA TYR A 34 13.82 14.57 -9.10
C TYR A 34 13.86 14.67 -7.58
N TRP A 35 14.43 13.67 -6.91
CA TRP A 35 14.58 13.67 -5.46
C TRP A 35 15.55 14.73 -4.96
N ARG A 36 16.41 15.26 -5.83
CA ARG A 36 17.38 16.27 -5.42
C ARG A 36 16.74 17.61 -5.04
N THR A 37 15.46 17.82 -5.36
CA THR A 37 14.69 18.97 -4.88
C THR A 37 14.42 18.92 -3.39
N VAL A 38 14.45 17.73 -2.77
CA VAL A 38 14.29 17.55 -1.33
C VAL A 38 15.65 17.79 -0.64
N PRO A 39 15.77 18.74 0.29
CA PRO A 39 17.06 19.14 0.87
C PRO A 39 17.92 18.00 1.42
N ALA A 40 17.33 17.04 2.14
CA ALA A 40 18.07 15.91 2.70
C ALA A 40 18.53 14.87 1.66
N TYR A 41 18.01 14.90 0.43
CA TYR A 41 18.34 13.94 -0.62
C TYR A 41 19.16 14.57 -1.77
N LYS A 42 19.44 15.88 -1.72
CA LYS A 42 20.11 16.65 -2.78
C LYS A 42 21.44 16.05 -3.26
N ASP A 43 22.20 15.44 -2.34
CA ASP A 43 23.54 14.90 -2.60
C ASP A 43 23.54 13.36 -2.74
N VAL A 44 22.36 12.72 -2.70
CA VAL A 44 22.24 11.26 -2.82
C VAL A 44 22.29 10.88 -4.30
N ASP A 45 23.18 9.96 -4.66
CA ASP A 45 23.29 9.43 -6.02
C ASP A 45 22.10 8.52 -6.38
N ALA A 46 21.87 8.32 -7.68
CA ALA A 46 20.73 7.56 -8.19
C ALA A 46 20.71 6.10 -7.74
N GLU A 47 21.87 5.42 -7.69
CA GLU A 47 21.94 4.01 -7.31
C GLU A 47 21.52 3.84 -5.84
N THR A 48 22.06 4.70 -4.96
CA THR A 48 21.69 4.74 -3.56
C THR A 48 20.22 5.08 -3.38
N PHE A 49 19.73 6.14 -4.05
CA PHE A 49 18.34 6.57 -3.91
C PHE A 49 17.35 5.48 -4.34
N HIS A 50 17.58 4.80 -5.46
CA HIS A 50 16.68 3.78 -5.97
C HIS A 50 16.75 2.44 -5.22
N SER A 51 17.70 2.27 -4.30
CA SER A 51 17.78 1.07 -3.46
C SER A 51 16.63 1.01 -2.44
N HIS A 52 15.93 -0.13 -2.41
CA HIS A 52 14.90 -0.40 -1.38
C HIS A 52 15.43 -0.26 0.06
N LEU A 53 16.71 -0.55 0.31
CA LEU A 53 17.33 -0.40 1.62
C LEU A 53 17.39 1.07 2.04
N PHE A 54 17.78 1.95 1.12
CA PHE A 54 17.79 3.39 1.36
C PHE A 54 16.38 3.89 1.64
N GLN A 55 15.41 3.47 0.82
CA GLN A 55 14.01 3.85 0.98
C GLN A 55 13.44 3.46 2.35
N MET A 56 13.68 2.21 2.78
CA MET A 56 13.20 1.72 4.07
C MET A 56 13.88 2.40 5.26
N ARG A 57 15.21 2.60 5.22
CA ARG A 57 15.97 3.23 6.31
C ARG A 57 15.63 4.71 6.48
N ASN A 58 15.40 5.40 5.37
CA ASN A 58 15.16 6.85 5.36
C ASN A 58 13.68 7.23 5.31
N SER A 59 12.77 6.26 5.50
CA SER A 59 11.33 6.53 5.59
C SER A 59 11.03 7.55 6.70
N VAL A 60 10.20 8.54 6.40
CA VAL A 60 9.72 9.56 7.34
C VAL A 60 8.61 8.95 8.19
N THR A 61 8.84 8.86 9.50
CA THR A 61 7.93 8.21 10.46
C THR A 61 7.51 9.12 11.61
N SER A 62 7.92 10.38 11.59
CA SER A 62 7.53 11.39 12.58
C SER A 62 7.60 12.79 11.95
N VAL A 63 6.90 13.76 12.53
CA VAL A 63 7.00 15.16 12.10
C VAL A 63 8.42 15.69 12.29
N GLY A 64 9.10 15.30 13.36
CA GLY A 64 10.51 15.66 13.58
C GLY A 64 11.42 15.18 12.44
N LYS A 65 11.22 13.96 11.93
CA LYS A 65 11.96 13.46 10.77
C LYS A 65 11.54 14.17 9.48
N LEU A 66 10.27 14.53 9.32
CA LEU A 66 9.80 15.32 8.19
C LEU A 66 10.49 16.70 8.14
N MET A 67 10.59 17.38 9.29
CA MET A 67 11.29 18.67 9.42
C MET A 67 12.77 18.54 9.09
N GLN A 68 13.43 17.47 9.53
CA GLN A 68 14.83 17.20 9.15
C GLN A 68 15.02 16.99 7.65
N VAL A 69 14.04 16.39 6.98
CA VAL A 69 14.13 16.06 5.55
C VAL A 69 13.82 17.28 4.66
N LEU A 70 12.80 18.04 5.01
CA LEU A 70 12.30 19.16 4.22
C LEU A 70 12.88 20.53 4.62
N GLY A 71 13.32 20.71 5.87
CA GLY A 71 13.84 22.00 6.35
C GLY A 71 12.86 23.15 6.09
N ASP A 72 13.33 24.22 5.45
CA ASP A 72 12.53 25.40 5.12
C ASP A 72 11.74 25.28 3.81
N THR A 73 11.68 24.10 3.18
CA THR A 73 10.91 23.87 1.95
C THR A 73 9.41 24.14 2.15
N VAL A 74 8.91 23.92 3.36
CA VAL A 74 7.53 24.25 3.75
C VAL A 74 7.53 25.10 5.00
N SER A 75 6.44 25.84 5.22
CA SER A 75 6.35 26.78 6.33
C SER A 75 6.25 26.08 7.70
N PRO A 76 6.67 26.76 8.79
CA PRO A 76 6.41 26.30 10.15
C PRO A 76 4.92 26.03 10.43
N GLU A 77 4.03 26.81 9.82
CA GLU A 77 2.58 26.63 9.89
C GLU A 77 2.16 25.27 9.34
N PHE A 78 2.72 24.86 8.20
CA PHE A 78 2.44 23.56 7.61
C PHE A 78 2.87 22.41 8.52
N TYR A 79 4.06 22.49 9.12
CA TYR A 79 4.50 21.46 10.08
C TYR A 79 3.58 21.36 11.29
N ARG A 80 3.12 22.49 11.85
CA ARG A 80 2.16 22.51 12.95
C ARG A 80 0.85 21.84 12.54
N ASP A 81 0.36 22.15 11.35
CA ASP A 81 -0.87 21.58 10.82
C ASP A 81 -0.76 20.06 10.57
N VAL A 82 0.40 19.59 10.10
CA VAL A 82 0.71 18.15 9.99
C VAL A 82 0.70 17.47 11.36
N THR A 83 1.31 18.09 12.39
CA THR A 83 1.28 17.55 13.76
C THR A 83 -0.14 17.34 14.25
N LEU A 84 -1.00 18.36 14.14
CA LEU A 84 -2.41 18.27 14.52
C LEU A 84 -3.13 17.16 13.76
N GLY A 85 -2.84 17.02 12.46
CA GLY A 85 -3.43 15.99 11.61
C GLY A 85 -3.03 14.57 12.03
N ILE A 86 -1.79 14.36 12.44
CA ILE A 86 -1.28 13.04 12.84
C ILE A 86 -1.75 12.65 14.23
N GLU A 87 -1.85 13.60 15.17
CA GLU A 87 -2.32 13.35 16.53
C GLU A 87 -3.74 12.76 16.58
N GLN A 88 -4.59 13.14 15.62
CA GLN A 88 -5.99 12.68 15.51
C GLN A 88 -6.18 11.59 14.43
N ALA A 89 -5.09 11.07 13.85
CA ALA A 89 -5.18 10.05 12.81
C ALA A 89 -5.12 8.64 13.42
N PRO A 90 -5.98 7.70 12.99
CA PRO A 90 -5.89 6.31 13.41
C PRO A 90 -4.67 5.61 12.80
N MET A 91 -4.00 6.20 11.81
CA MET A 91 -2.87 5.62 11.09
C MET A 91 -1.57 6.34 11.44
N SER A 92 -0.57 5.60 11.91
CA SER A 92 0.80 6.11 12.09
C SER A 92 1.40 6.54 10.74
N ILE A 93 2.36 7.46 10.74
CA ILE A 93 2.99 7.89 9.48
C ILE A 93 4.17 7.03 9.09
N ARG A 94 4.27 6.74 7.79
CA ARG A 94 5.46 6.18 7.15
C ARG A 94 5.44 6.56 5.67
N ILE A 95 6.41 7.35 5.24
CA ILE A 95 6.50 7.81 3.84
C ILE A 95 7.93 7.56 3.35
N SER A 96 8.08 6.87 2.22
CA SER A 96 9.39 6.60 1.64
C SER A 96 9.99 7.87 1.02
N PRO A 97 11.34 8.01 0.98
CA PRO A 97 12.01 9.09 0.24
C PRO A 97 11.48 9.27 -1.19
N TYR A 98 11.19 8.16 -1.89
CA TYR A 98 10.63 8.14 -3.24
C TYR A 98 9.30 8.89 -3.32
N LEU A 99 8.31 8.52 -2.49
CA LEU A 99 7.00 9.19 -2.51
C LEU A 99 7.09 10.63 -2.01
N LEU A 100 7.90 10.87 -0.97
CA LEU A 100 8.11 12.21 -0.43
C LEU A 100 8.68 13.17 -1.49
N SER A 101 9.56 12.67 -2.35
CA SER A 101 10.20 13.42 -3.42
C SER A 101 9.29 13.68 -4.63
N LEU A 102 8.16 12.99 -4.73
CA LEU A 102 7.17 13.21 -5.79
C LEU A 102 6.12 14.28 -5.41
N ILE A 103 6.02 14.61 -4.12
CA ILE A 103 5.10 15.64 -3.63
C ILE A 103 5.54 17.01 -4.16
N ASN A 104 4.59 17.76 -4.73
CA ASN A 104 4.79 19.17 -5.00
C ASN A 104 4.77 19.97 -3.68
N TRP A 105 5.95 20.36 -3.20
CA TRP A 105 6.10 21.11 -1.96
C TRP A 105 5.85 22.61 -2.11
N ASP A 106 5.72 23.14 -3.33
CA ASP A 106 5.32 24.53 -3.57
C ASP A 106 3.81 24.74 -3.33
N ASP A 107 3.00 23.70 -3.52
CA ASP A 107 1.57 23.68 -3.18
C ASP A 107 1.21 22.36 -2.46
N PRO A 108 1.67 22.19 -1.21
CA PRO A 108 1.54 20.91 -0.53
C PRO A 108 0.08 20.63 -0.17
N TYR A 109 -0.76 21.65 0.03
CA TYR A 109 -2.18 21.47 0.40
C TYR A 109 -3.03 20.88 -0.72
N SER A 110 -2.70 21.18 -1.98
CA SER A 110 -3.41 20.61 -3.14
C SER A 110 -2.78 19.31 -3.66
N ASP A 111 -1.50 19.04 -3.34
CA ASP A 111 -0.77 17.90 -3.89
C ASP A 111 -1.46 16.54 -3.62
N PRO A 112 -1.77 15.74 -4.68
CA PRO A 112 -2.54 14.51 -4.54
C PRO A 112 -1.77 13.38 -3.86
N ILE A 113 -0.44 13.36 -3.90
CA ILE A 113 0.37 12.33 -3.23
C ILE A 113 0.39 12.61 -1.74
N ARG A 114 0.65 13.86 -1.33
CA ARG A 114 0.63 14.26 0.07
C ARG A 114 -0.74 13.99 0.70
N ARG A 115 -1.85 14.22 -0.02
CA ARG A 115 -3.22 13.87 0.44
C ARG A 115 -3.37 12.41 0.83
N GLN A 116 -2.65 11.52 0.16
CA GLN A 116 -2.74 10.08 0.37
C GLN A 116 -1.93 9.60 1.58
N PHE A 117 -0.84 10.28 1.94
CA PHE A 117 0.12 9.76 2.92
C PHE A 117 0.37 10.66 4.14
N LEU A 118 0.10 11.97 4.05
CA LEU A 118 0.40 12.92 5.13
C LEU A 118 -0.87 13.69 5.56
N ALA A 119 -1.24 13.51 6.82
CA ALA A 119 -2.41 14.16 7.40
C ALA A 119 -2.11 15.61 7.73
N VAL A 120 -3.11 16.47 7.57
CA VAL A 120 -3.10 17.86 8.02
C VAL A 120 -4.41 18.12 8.77
N GLY A 121 -4.34 18.80 9.91
CA GLY A 121 -5.47 19.04 10.80
C GLY A 121 -6.53 19.92 10.15
N SER A 122 -6.12 20.93 9.39
CA SER A 122 -7.01 21.86 8.67
C SER A 122 -7.98 21.20 7.68
N HIS A 123 -7.68 19.97 7.22
CA HIS A 123 -8.53 19.21 6.32
C HIS A 123 -9.33 18.09 7.00
N GLN A 124 -9.21 17.94 8.32
CA GLN A 124 -10.00 16.95 9.04
C GLN A 124 -11.46 17.39 9.13
N GLN A 125 -12.35 16.41 9.10
CA GLN A 125 -13.78 16.57 9.27
C GLN A 125 -14.22 15.67 10.42
N PRO A 126 -15.33 16.00 11.10
CA PRO A 126 -15.91 15.09 12.07
C PRO A 126 -16.15 13.71 11.46
N ASN A 127 -15.90 12.66 12.26
CA ASN A 127 -16.19 11.30 11.83
C ASN A 127 -17.66 11.15 11.45
N HIS A 128 -17.93 10.37 10.40
CA HIS A 128 -19.28 9.96 10.08
C HIS A 128 -19.86 9.12 11.25
N PRO A 129 -21.15 9.24 11.60
CA PRO A 129 -21.75 8.49 12.70
C PRO A 129 -21.59 6.96 12.60
N GLU A 130 -21.59 6.42 11.37
CA GLU A 130 -21.39 5.00 11.07
C GLU A 130 -19.91 4.62 10.84
N LEU A 131 -18.96 5.47 11.25
CA LEU A 131 -17.54 5.12 11.14
C LEU A 131 -17.20 4.02 12.13
N HIS A 132 -16.69 2.91 11.60
CA HIS A 132 -16.11 1.83 12.39
C HIS A 132 -14.66 1.63 12.00
N LEU A 133 -13.80 1.35 12.99
CA LEU A 133 -12.38 1.15 12.77
C LEU A 133 -12.11 -0.12 11.94
N ASP A 134 -12.82 -1.21 12.23
CA ASP A 134 -12.90 -2.40 11.37
C ASP A 134 -14.19 -2.34 10.52
N SER A 135 -14.22 -1.38 9.59
CA SER A 135 -15.37 -1.13 8.71
C SER A 135 -15.76 -2.33 7.84
N LEU A 136 -14.83 -3.26 7.65
CA LEU A 136 -15.04 -4.45 6.84
C LEU A 136 -15.29 -5.68 7.71
N ASN A 137 -15.44 -5.60 9.03
CA ASN A 137 -15.62 -6.75 9.95
C ASN A 137 -14.61 -7.90 9.71
N GLU A 138 -13.37 -7.59 9.34
CA GLU A 138 -12.34 -8.59 9.04
C GLU A 138 -11.99 -9.43 10.28
N GLN A 139 -12.05 -8.81 11.48
CA GLN A 139 -11.82 -9.49 12.75
C GLN A 139 -13.01 -10.36 13.18
N GLY A 140 -14.24 -9.90 12.93
CA GLY A 140 -15.44 -10.66 13.28
C GLY A 140 -15.59 -11.94 12.45
N ASP A 141 -15.11 -11.92 11.20
CA ASP A 141 -15.11 -13.07 10.29
C ASP A 141 -13.79 -13.87 10.37
N SER A 142 -13.02 -13.72 11.45
CA SER A 142 -11.72 -14.35 11.62
C SER A 142 -11.83 -15.65 12.43
N PRO A 143 -11.75 -16.85 11.80
CA PRO A 143 -11.77 -18.11 12.53
C PRO A 143 -10.49 -18.36 13.34
N VAL A 144 -9.37 -17.80 12.91
CA VAL A 144 -8.07 -17.83 13.59
C VAL A 144 -7.31 -16.52 13.34
N PRO A 145 -6.46 -16.04 14.28
CA PRO A 145 -5.86 -14.71 14.19
C PRO A 145 -5.13 -14.40 12.86
N GLY A 146 -5.62 -13.37 12.17
CA GLY A 146 -5.04 -12.90 10.91
C GLY A 146 -5.43 -13.73 9.68
N LEU A 147 -6.42 -14.60 9.80
CA LEU A 147 -7.10 -15.21 8.65
C LEU A 147 -8.57 -14.79 8.70
N THR A 148 -9.07 -14.18 7.64
CA THR A 148 -10.49 -13.83 7.49
C THR A 148 -11.14 -14.78 6.49
N HIS A 149 -12.24 -15.43 6.89
CA HIS A 149 -12.99 -16.36 6.05
C HIS A 149 -14.47 -15.96 6.00
N ARG A 150 -14.79 -15.04 5.08
CA ARG A 150 -16.14 -14.50 4.87
C ARG A 150 -16.94 -15.27 3.82
N TYR A 151 -16.26 -15.62 2.74
CA TYR A 151 -16.87 -16.21 1.56
C TYR A 151 -16.68 -17.72 1.59
N PRO A 152 -17.55 -18.52 0.95
CA PRO A 152 -17.49 -19.97 1.08
C PRO A 152 -16.19 -20.62 0.62
N ASP A 153 -15.53 -20.03 -0.39
CA ASP A 153 -14.47 -20.66 -1.19
C ASP A 153 -13.12 -19.95 -1.13
N ARG A 154 -13.01 -18.86 -0.36
CA ARG A 154 -11.81 -18.02 -0.35
C ARG A 154 -11.53 -17.40 1.01
N VAL A 155 -10.24 -17.25 1.29
CA VAL A 155 -9.74 -16.65 2.53
C VAL A 155 -8.78 -15.51 2.26
N LEU A 156 -8.71 -14.58 3.21
CA LEU A 156 -7.73 -13.50 3.25
C LEU A 156 -6.76 -13.77 4.40
N PHE A 157 -5.48 -13.98 4.07
CA PHE A 157 -4.43 -14.29 5.04
C PHE A 157 -3.50 -13.10 5.25
N LEU A 158 -3.62 -12.44 6.41
CA LEU A 158 -2.83 -11.28 6.83
C LEU A 158 -1.51 -11.74 7.48
N VAL A 159 -0.44 -11.83 6.69
CA VAL A 159 0.82 -12.43 7.15
C VAL A 159 1.74 -11.46 7.91
N LEU A 160 1.55 -10.15 7.76
CA LEU A 160 2.28 -9.10 8.45
C LEU A 160 1.44 -7.81 8.61
N ASP A 161 1.89 -6.87 9.44
CA ASP A 161 1.22 -5.58 9.74
C ASP A 161 2.02 -4.33 9.28
N THR A 162 3.00 -4.51 8.38
CA THR A 162 3.82 -3.38 7.89
C THR A 162 3.76 -3.23 6.37
N CYS A 163 3.92 -1.99 5.93
CA CYS A 163 3.99 -1.57 4.53
C CYS A 163 5.22 -0.68 4.34
N PRO A 164 5.76 -0.53 3.11
CA PRO A 164 6.81 0.44 2.83
C PRO A 164 6.38 1.87 3.16
N VAL A 165 5.08 2.16 2.96
CA VAL A 165 4.42 3.44 3.22
C VAL A 165 3.03 3.22 3.81
N TYR A 166 2.53 4.16 4.62
CA TYR A 166 1.21 4.07 5.24
C TYR A 166 0.23 5.04 4.61
N CYS A 167 -0.75 4.49 3.90
CA CYS A 167 -1.84 5.25 3.29
C CYS A 167 -2.79 5.75 4.38
N ARG A 168 -3.18 7.02 4.31
CA ARG A 168 -4.21 7.61 5.18
C ARG A 168 -5.58 6.95 5.04
N PHE A 169 -5.84 6.34 3.88
CA PHE A 169 -7.09 5.66 3.55
C PHE A 169 -6.99 4.14 3.72
N CYS A 170 -5.99 3.64 4.45
CA CYS A 170 -5.84 2.21 4.70
C CYS A 170 -7.04 1.68 5.50
N THR A 171 -7.78 0.74 4.92
CA THR A 171 -8.92 0.06 5.57
C THR A 171 -8.51 -0.79 6.77
N ARG A 172 -7.21 -1.13 6.86
CA ARG A 172 -6.62 -1.89 7.97
C ARG A 172 -5.85 -1.01 8.94
N SER A 173 -6.24 0.26 9.10
CA SER A 173 -5.68 1.12 10.15
C SER A 173 -5.91 0.56 11.55
N TYR A 174 -6.75 -0.46 11.74
CA TYR A 174 -6.87 -1.17 13.02
C TYR A 174 -5.67 -2.08 13.34
N ALA A 175 -4.86 -2.49 12.35
CA ALA A 175 -3.75 -3.42 12.52
C ALA A 175 -2.41 -2.89 11.97
N VAL A 176 -2.44 -2.19 10.83
CA VAL A 176 -1.22 -1.72 10.16
C VAL A 176 -0.60 -0.54 10.91
N GLY A 177 0.72 -0.60 11.07
CA GLY A 177 1.53 0.46 11.66
C GLY A 177 1.75 0.32 13.16
N LEU A 178 2.21 1.41 13.77
CA LEU A 178 2.40 1.51 15.22
C LEU A 178 1.13 2.04 15.88
N ASP A 179 0.96 1.77 17.17
CA ASP A 179 -0.10 2.37 17.99
C ASP A 179 -0.11 3.90 17.85
N THR A 180 -1.31 4.45 17.81
CA THR A 180 -1.55 5.91 17.81
C THR A 180 -2.24 6.33 19.10
N GLY A 181 -2.46 7.63 19.29
CA GLY A 181 -3.20 8.12 20.46
C GLY A 181 -4.61 7.52 20.59
N ASP A 182 -5.26 7.24 19.46
CA ASP A 182 -6.65 6.78 19.40
C ASP A 182 -6.80 5.27 19.16
N VAL A 183 -5.73 4.57 18.74
CA VAL A 183 -5.81 3.18 18.28
C VAL A 183 -4.64 2.36 18.79
N GLU A 184 -4.95 1.38 19.65
CA GLU A 184 -4.10 0.23 19.93
C GLU A 184 -4.26 -0.78 18.79
N LYS A 185 -3.15 -1.16 18.14
CA LYS A 185 -3.16 -1.99 16.94
C LYS A 185 -3.28 -3.47 17.28
N VAL A 186 -4.09 -4.17 16.48
CA VAL A 186 -4.08 -5.64 16.46
C VAL A 186 -2.72 -6.10 15.94
N GLN A 187 -2.01 -6.91 16.74
CA GLN A 187 -0.67 -7.35 16.41
C GLN A 187 -0.72 -8.51 15.40
N LEU A 188 -0.43 -8.20 14.13
CA LEU A 188 -0.34 -9.17 13.05
C LEU A 188 1.07 -9.27 12.51
N ARG A 189 2.08 -9.05 13.36
CA ARG A 189 3.49 -9.20 13.02
C ARG A 189 3.79 -10.58 12.45
N VAL A 190 4.92 -10.69 11.76
CA VAL A 190 5.46 -11.97 11.31
C VAL A 190 5.67 -12.89 12.50
N ASN A 191 4.89 -13.97 12.54
CA ASN A 191 4.90 -14.95 13.61
C ASN A 191 4.54 -16.32 13.01
N ARG A 192 5.47 -17.27 13.07
CA ARG A 192 5.32 -18.59 12.46
C ARG A 192 4.20 -19.41 13.11
N GLU A 193 4.04 -19.36 14.43
CA GLU A 193 2.98 -20.08 15.14
C GLU A 193 1.59 -19.59 14.70
N ARG A 194 1.43 -18.26 14.55
CA ARG A 194 0.19 -17.69 14.01
C ARG A 194 -0.05 -18.14 12.57
N TRP A 195 1.00 -18.18 11.75
CA TRP A 195 0.89 -18.67 10.38
C TRP A 195 0.54 -20.16 10.32
N ASP A 196 1.08 -20.97 11.23
CA ASP A 196 0.75 -22.39 11.34
C ASP A 196 -0.74 -22.56 11.65
N GLY A 197 -1.29 -21.76 12.57
CA GLY A 197 -2.73 -21.76 12.86
C GLY A 197 -3.59 -21.46 11.63
N ALA A 198 -3.20 -20.44 10.84
CA ALA A 198 -3.91 -20.08 9.61
C ALA A 198 -3.81 -21.17 8.53
N ILE A 199 -2.60 -21.69 8.28
CA ILE A 199 -2.36 -22.73 7.26
C ILE A 199 -3.07 -24.04 7.63
N ASN A 200 -3.06 -24.42 8.91
CA ASN A 200 -3.80 -25.59 9.40
C ASN A 200 -5.32 -25.41 9.22
N TYR A 201 -5.84 -24.20 9.45
CA TYR A 201 -7.24 -23.92 9.17
C TYR A 201 -7.55 -24.08 7.68
N ILE A 202 -6.74 -23.49 6.80
CA ILE A 202 -6.92 -23.59 5.34
C ILE A 202 -6.92 -25.06 4.90
N ALA A 203 -5.91 -25.83 5.32
CA ALA A 203 -5.79 -27.26 4.98
C ALA A 203 -6.96 -28.11 5.51
N SER A 204 -7.66 -27.67 6.56
CA SER A 204 -8.84 -28.35 7.09
C SER A 204 -10.14 -28.07 6.31
N ARG A 205 -10.09 -27.20 5.30
CA ARG A 205 -11.25 -26.64 4.59
C ARG A 205 -11.15 -26.98 3.10
N PRO A 206 -11.62 -28.17 2.66
CA PRO A 206 -11.57 -28.56 1.26
C PRO A 206 -12.41 -27.66 0.34
N GLU A 207 -13.30 -26.84 0.90
CA GLU A 207 -14.05 -25.83 0.16
C GLU A 207 -13.21 -24.59 -0.23
N VAL A 208 -12.05 -24.36 0.40
CA VAL A 208 -11.20 -23.18 0.13
C VAL A 208 -10.33 -23.45 -1.10
N GLU A 209 -10.57 -22.68 -2.16
CA GLU A 209 -9.87 -22.78 -3.45
C GLU A 209 -8.97 -21.56 -3.71
N ASP A 210 -9.22 -20.42 -3.06
CA ASP A 210 -8.49 -19.16 -3.26
C ASP A 210 -7.96 -18.58 -1.93
N VAL A 211 -6.64 -18.39 -1.85
CA VAL A 211 -5.94 -17.83 -0.69
C VAL A 211 -5.28 -16.51 -1.07
N VAL A 212 -5.86 -15.40 -0.63
CA VAL A 212 -5.28 -14.06 -0.81
C VAL A 212 -4.29 -13.78 0.32
N VAL A 213 -2.99 -13.83 0.02
CA VAL A 213 -1.94 -13.44 0.96
C VAL A 213 -1.77 -11.92 0.97
N SER A 214 -1.97 -11.30 2.13
CA SER A 214 -1.98 -9.85 2.30
C SER A 214 -1.52 -9.46 3.72
N GLY A 215 -2.08 -8.40 4.31
CA GLY A 215 -1.69 -7.84 5.58
C GLY A 215 -1.54 -6.34 5.45
N GLY A 216 -0.34 -5.85 5.74
CA GLY A 216 0.18 -4.63 5.13
C GLY A 216 0.55 -4.88 3.66
N ASP A 217 1.85 -4.95 3.38
CA ASP A 217 2.39 -5.25 2.06
C ASP A 217 3.28 -6.50 2.14
N MET A 218 2.89 -7.59 1.48
CA MET A 218 3.60 -8.87 1.55
C MET A 218 5.04 -8.80 1.05
N TYR A 219 5.40 -7.82 0.23
CA TYR A 219 6.78 -7.64 -0.24
C TYR A 219 7.71 -7.04 0.82
N GLN A 220 7.20 -6.71 2.01
CA GLN A 220 8.04 -6.40 3.18
C GLN A 220 8.55 -7.66 3.90
N LEU A 221 8.04 -8.85 3.53
CA LEU A 221 8.61 -10.10 3.99
C LEU A 221 10.03 -10.27 3.43
N LYS A 222 10.87 -10.98 4.19
CA LYS A 222 12.15 -11.44 3.66
C LYS A 222 11.91 -12.51 2.58
N ALA A 223 12.83 -12.63 1.63
CA ALA A 223 12.70 -13.57 0.52
C ALA A 223 12.48 -15.03 0.97
N ASP A 224 13.17 -15.45 2.05
CA ASP A 224 13.00 -16.78 2.65
C ASP A 224 11.61 -16.98 3.27
N GLN A 225 11.05 -15.95 3.92
CA GLN A 225 9.70 -15.98 4.48
C GLN A 225 8.63 -16.03 3.40
N LEU A 226 8.81 -15.28 2.32
CA LEU A 226 7.89 -15.29 1.18
C LEU A 226 7.89 -16.65 0.50
N GLN A 227 9.07 -17.23 0.28
CA GLN A 227 9.20 -18.58 -0.28
C GLN A 227 8.57 -19.62 0.65
N GLU A 228 8.88 -19.61 1.94
CA GLU A 228 8.29 -20.52 2.93
C GLU A 228 6.76 -20.48 2.93
N LEU A 229 6.17 -19.27 2.94
CA LEU A 229 4.71 -19.13 2.90
C LEU A 229 4.11 -19.65 1.60
N GLY A 230 4.73 -19.34 0.46
CA GLY A 230 4.30 -19.80 -0.85
C GLY A 230 4.31 -21.32 -0.95
N ASP A 231 5.45 -21.93 -0.62
CA ASP A 231 5.64 -23.39 -0.68
C ASP A 231 4.62 -24.10 0.24
N ARG A 232 4.44 -23.61 1.47
CA ARG A 232 3.49 -24.22 2.43
C ARG A 232 2.02 -24.12 2.03
N ILE A 233 1.62 -23.08 1.29
CA ILE A 233 0.24 -22.95 0.79
C ILE A 233 0.05 -23.84 -0.44
N LEU A 234 1.08 -23.95 -1.30
CA LEU A 234 1.05 -24.81 -2.49
C LEU A 234 1.09 -26.30 -2.15
N ASP A 235 1.64 -26.67 -1.00
CA ASP A 235 1.71 -28.06 -0.50
C ASP A 235 0.40 -28.55 0.16
N ILE A 236 -0.66 -27.72 0.18
CA ILE A 236 -1.98 -28.12 0.70
C ILE A 236 -2.71 -28.92 -0.40
N ASP A 237 -3.10 -30.16 -0.07
CA ASP A 237 -3.82 -31.09 -0.96
C ASP A 237 -5.29 -30.68 -1.23
#